data_AF-A0A0F8YL77-F1
#
_entry.id   AF-A0A0F8YL77-F1
#
_cell.length_a   1.000
_cell.length_b   1.000
_cell.length_c   1.000
_cell.angle_alpha   90.00
_cell.angle_beta   90.00
_cell.angle_gamma   90.00
#
_symmetry.space_group_name_H-M   'P 1'
#
loop_
_entity.id
_entity.type
_entity.pdbx_description
1 polymer ?
#
loop_
_entity_poly.entity_id
_entity_poly.type
_entity_poly.pdbx_seq_one_letter_code
_entity_poly.pdbx_strand_id
1 'polypeptide(L)'
;LRAGDTLVAIDGKNMEGMAISIISDNLKGAPKTPVTLTIRRYGNPDPIEISLVREKIIISNVPYFGMLDDHTGYIRLANFTTGAAKETKFALLELRKNPSCDAIVLDLRSNPGGLLIEAVDVANLFIPQGEEIVSTRGRVKQWDHEYRTRFSPVDTSIFVAVLVSRGSASASEIVAGSLQDLDRAVIIGQRTFGKGLVQTTRELSYNSRLKVTTAKYYIPSGRCIQALDYSNRNEDGSVGVIPDSLISEYQTRNGRTVFDGGGIQPDFPTEAGRLNQISIALLTKNIIFDFATVYAATNENISPISDFEFSQEDFEEFKQLVSTRDFHYETRSEGSLKTLIDIAKREKY
;
A
#
# COMPACT_ATOMS: atom_id res chain seq x y z
N LEU A 1 -20.73 -12.55 -7.50
CA LEU A 1 -20.11 -11.41 -8.22
C LEU A 1 -18.72 -11.81 -8.66
N ARG A 2 -18.26 -11.29 -9.80
CA ARG A 2 -16.90 -11.48 -10.33
C ARG A 2 -16.33 -10.11 -10.70
N ALA A 3 -14.99 -10.00 -10.72
CA ALA A 3 -14.34 -8.84 -11.31
C ALA A 3 -14.76 -8.72 -12.78
N GLY A 4 -15.04 -7.50 -13.23
CA GLY A 4 -15.54 -7.23 -14.59
C GLY A 4 -17.07 -7.27 -14.75
N ASP A 5 -17.83 -7.67 -13.71
CA ASP A 5 -19.30 -7.49 -13.72
C ASP A 5 -19.65 -5.99 -13.72
N THR A 6 -20.49 -5.55 -14.66
CA THR A 6 -20.99 -4.16 -14.73
C THR A 6 -22.30 -4.05 -13.96
N LEU A 7 -22.39 -3.15 -13.00
CA LEU A 7 -23.60 -2.91 -12.22
C LEU A 7 -24.65 -2.14 -13.05
N VAL A 8 -25.85 -2.71 -13.20
CA VAL A 8 -26.97 -2.14 -13.97
C VAL A 8 -28.03 -1.55 -13.03
N ALA A 9 -28.43 -2.28 -11.98
CA ALA A 9 -29.44 -1.81 -11.03
C ALA A 9 -29.17 -2.30 -9.61
N ILE A 10 -29.72 -1.56 -8.64
CA ILE A 10 -29.75 -1.93 -7.21
C ILE A 10 -31.21 -1.86 -6.76
N ASP A 11 -31.73 -2.96 -6.22
CA ASP A 11 -33.11 -3.09 -5.76
C ASP A 11 -34.13 -2.62 -6.83
N GLY A 12 -33.88 -2.99 -8.09
CA GLY A 12 -34.69 -2.62 -9.26
C GLY A 12 -34.51 -1.19 -9.77
N LYS A 13 -33.72 -0.35 -9.08
CA LYS A 13 -33.43 1.02 -9.52
C LYS A 13 -32.22 1.05 -10.44
N ASN A 14 -32.40 1.57 -11.65
CA ASN A 14 -31.34 1.72 -12.64
C ASN A 14 -30.21 2.65 -12.13
N MET A 15 -28.97 2.18 -12.26
CA MET A 15 -27.73 2.87 -11.84
C MET A 15 -26.86 3.31 -13.02
N GLU A 16 -27.21 2.98 -14.26
CA GLU A 16 -26.44 3.40 -15.44
C GLU A 16 -26.38 4.94 -15.53
N GLY A 17 -25.18 5.47 -15.73
CA GLY A 17 -24.92 6.91 -15.83
C GLY A 17 -25.00 7.69 -14.50
N MET A 18 -25.32 7.04 -13.38
CA MET A 18 -25.36 7.69 -12.07
C MET A 18 -23.95 7.98 -11.54
N ALA A 19 -23.82 9.02 -10.72
CA ALA A 19 -22.57 9.33 -10.03
C ALA A 19 -22.18 8.21 -9.04
N ILE A 20 -20.88 7.92 -8.93
CA ILE A 20 -20.34 6.86 -8.06
C ILE A 20 -20.80 7.00 -6.59
N SER A 21 -20.95 8.24 -6.10
CA SER A 21 -21.46 8.50 -4.75
C SER A 21 -22.88 7.97 -4.56
N ILE A 22 -23.77 8.24 -5.52
CA ILE A 22 -25.16 7.76 -5.51
C ILE A 22 -25.17 6.23 -5.52
N ILE A 23 -24.38 5.60 -6.37
CA ILE A 23 -24.26 4.13 -6.43
C ILE A 23 -23.81 3.57 -5.08
N SER A 24 -22.76 4.16 -4.48
CA SER A 24 -22.24 3.75 -3.17
C SER A 24 -23.29 3.85 -2.07
N ASP A 25 -24.08 4.92 -2.07
CA ASP A 25 -25.12 5.15 -1.06
C ASP A 25 -26.28 4.16 -1.19
N ASN A 26 -26.65 3.74 -2.41
CA ASN A 26 -27.68 2.72 -2.62
C ASN A 26 -27.17 1.30 -2.29
N LEU A 27 -25.87 1.02 -2.49
CA LEU A 27 -25.25 -0.25 -2.09
C LEU A 27 -25.16 -0.40 -0.56
N LYS A 28 -24.89 0.71 0.15
CA LYS A 28 -24.79 0.72 1.62
C LYS A 28 -26.17 0.61 2.26
N GLY A 29 -26.18 0.13 3.50
CA GLY A 29 -27.39 -0.06 4.28
C GLY A 29 -27.07 -0.70 5.62
N ALA A 30 -28.10 -0.96 6.43
CA ALA A 30 -27.90 -1.63 7.70
C ALA A 30 -27.32 -3.04 7.47
N PRO A 31 -26.31 -3.48 8.25
CA PRO A 31 -25.82 -4.85 8.18
C PRO A 31 -26.95 -5.87 8.36
N LYS A 32 -26.82 -7.03 7.72
CA LYS A 32 -27.79 -8.13 7.67
C LYS A 32 -29.09 -7.83 6.92
N THR A 33 -29.16 -6.72 6.18
CA THR A 33 -30.29 -6.46 5.27
C THR A 33 -29.99 -6.98 3.86
N PRO A 34 -31.00 -7.49 3.13
CA PRO A 34 -30.80 -7.92 1.75
C PRO A 34 -30.61 -6.74 0.80
N VAL A 35 -29.91 -6.97 -0.30
CA VAL A 35 -29.79 -6.08 -1.46
C VAL A 35 -29.79 -6.93 -2.72
N THR A 36 -30.55 -6.53 -3.74
CA THR A 36 -30.57 -7.22 -5.04
C THR A 36 -29.79 -6.38 -6.04
N LEU A 37 -28.80 -6.98 -6.68
CA LEU A 37 -28.01 -6.36 -7.74
C LEU A 37 -28.39 -6.97 -9.07
N THR A 38 -28.67 -6.13 -10.07
CA THR A 38 -28.73 -6.56 -11.46
C THR A 38 -27.40 -6.19 -12.10
N ILE A 39 -26.69 -7.19 -12.64
CA ILE A 39 -25.37 -6.99 -13.27
C ILE A 39 -25.38 -7.49 -14.71
N ARG A 40 -24.51 -6.90 -15.54
CA ARG A 40 -24.17 -7.40 -16.88
C ARG A 40 -22.80 -8.06 -16.81
N ARG A 41 -22.72 -9.33 -17.21
CA ARG A 41 -21.47 -10.09 -17.24
C ARG A 41 -21.04 -10.30 -18.69
N TYR A 42 -19.76 -10.13 -18.97
CA TYR A 42 -19.20 -10.44 -20.28
C TYR A 42 -19.49 -11.89 -20.69
N GLY A 43 -19.89 -12.10 -21.94
CA GLY A 43 -20.27 -13.41 -22.48
C GLY A 43 -21.70 -13.87 -22.13
N ASN A 44 -22.43 -13.16 -21.26
CA ASN A 44 -23.84 -13.44 -20.99
C ASN A 44 -24.74 -12.38 -21.66
N PRO A 45 -25.68 -12.77 -22.54
CA PRO A 45 -26.57 -11.82 -23.21
C PRO A 45 -27.55 -11.14 -22.25
N ASP A 46 -27.99 -11.86 -21.21
CA ASP A 46 -29.03 -11.38 -20.31
C ASP A 46 -28.43 -10.85 -18.98
N PRO A 47 -29.00 -9.78 -18.40
CA PRO A 47 -28.62 -9.34 -17.07
C PRO A 47 -28.89 -10.43 -16.02
N ILE A 48 -27.97 -10.54 -15.05
CA ILE A 48 -28.04 -11.50 -13.97
C ILE A 48 -28.48 -10.78 -12.69
N GLU A 49 -29.54 -11.25 -12.05
CA GLU A 49 -29.91 -10.80 -10.71
C GLU A 49 -29.20 -11.62 -9.64
N ILE A 50 -28.65 -10.93 -8.64
CA ILE A 50 -27.93 -11.53 -7.53
C ILE A 50 -28.44 -10.88 -6.24
N SER A 51 -29.05 -11.69 -5.37
CA SER A 51 -29.39 -11.27 -4.01
C SER A 51 -28.20 -11.47 -3.08
N LEU A 52 -27.85 -10.42 -2.35
CA LEU A 52 -26.77 -10.40 -1.37
C LEU A 52 -27.32 -9.98 -0.01
N VAL A 53 -26.62 -10.34 1.05
CA VAL A 53 -26.86 -9.82 2.39
C VAL A 53 -25.76 -8.83 2.72
N ARG A 54 -26.12 -7.59 3.08
CA ARG A 54 -25.15 -6.56 3.46
C ARG A 54 -24.40 -7.00 4.71
N GLU A 55 -23.08 -6.87 4.70
CA GLU A 55 -22.24 -7.13 5.87
C GLU A 55 -21.53 -5.86 6.32
N LYS A 56 -21.02 -5.88 7.55
CA LYS A 56 -20.13 -4.82 8.02
C LYS A 56 -18.85 -4.88 7.18
N ILE A 57 -18.52 -3.80 6.50
CA ILE A 57 -17.26 -3.70 5.75
C ILE A 57 -16.10 -3.82 6.76
N ILE A 58 -15.34 -4.89 6.65
CA ILE A 58 -14.07 -5.08 7.35
C ILE A 58 -12.99 -4.99 6.27
N ILE A 59 -12.21 -3.91 6.30
CA ILE A 59 -11.02 -3.80 5.46
C ILE A 59 -9.95 -4.61 6.18
N SER A 60 -9.55 -5.75 5.60
CA SER A 60 -8.47 -6.55 6.17
C SER A 60 -7.16 -5.76 6.17
N ASN A 61 -6.43 -5.86 7.26
CA ASN A 61 -5.09 -5.31 7.39
C ASN A 61 -4.10 -6.11 6.54
N VAL A 62 -4.30 -7.44 6.46
CA VAL A 62 -3.48 -8.37 5.66
C VAL A 62 -4.32 -8.94 4.52
N PRO A 63 -4.51 -8.19 3.40
CA PRO A 63 -5.33 -8.65 2.28
C PRO A 63 -4.79 -9.88 1.56
N TYR A 64 -3.50 -10.23 1.75
CA TYR A 64 -2.89 -11.40 1.14
C TYR A 64 -1.66 -11.88 1.92
N PHE A 65 -1.54 -13.20 2.04
CA PHE A 65 -0.30 -13.88 2.43
C PHE A 65 -0.21 -15.25 1.73
N GLY A 66 1.00 -15.76 1.52
CA GLY A 66 1.24 -17.02 0.83
C GLY A 66 2.73 -17.33 0.71
N MET A 67 3.07 -18.56 0.30
CA MET A 67 4.45 -18.93 -0.01
C MET A 67 4.82 -18.36 -1.40
N LEU A 68 6.00 -17.77 -1.53
CA LEU A 68 6.59 -17.36 -2.82
C LEU A 68 7.32 -18.51 -3.48
N ASP A 69 7.94 -19.36 -2.66
CA ASP A 69 8.67 -20.57 -3.01
C ASP A 69 8.62 -21.54 -1.81
N ASP A 70 9.39 -22.63 -1.83
CA ASP A 70 9.38 -23.64 -0.76
C ASP A 70 9.84 -23.12 0.62
N HIS A 71 10.56 -22.00 0.65
CA HIS A 71 11.26 -21.46 1.83
C HIS A 71 10.75 -20.08 2.27
N THR A 72 10.21 -19.29 1.36
CA THR A 72 9.93 -17.87 1.58
C THR A 72 8.43 -17.62 1.68
N GLY A 73 7.98 -17.21 2.86
CA GLY A 73 6.62 -16.70 3.05
C GLY A 73 6.52 -15.22 2.71
N TYR A 74 5.36 -14.78 2.24
CA TYR A 74 5.05 -13.39 1.93
C TYR A 74 3.81 -12.94 2.67
N ILE A 75 3.86 -11.75 3.27
CA ILE A 75 2.75 -11.14 3.99
C ILE A 75 2.61 -9.70 3.50
N ARG A 76 1.46 -9.37 2.88
CA ARG A 76 1.13 -8.00 2.53
C ARG A 76 0.34 -7.35 3.66
N LEU A 77 0.98 -6.45 4.41
CA LEU A 77 0.30 -5.66 5.44
C LEU A 77 -0.04 -4.28 4.85
N ALA A 78 -1.32 -4.08 4.52
CA ALA A 78 -1.80 -2.88 3.82
C ALA A 78 -2.17 -1.72 4.75
N ASN A 79 -2.57 -2.01 6.00
CA ASN A 79 -2.98 -0.99 6.97
C ASN A 79 -2.63 -1.40 8.40
N PHE A 80 -2.46 -0.42 9.29
CA PHE A 80 -2.32 -0.65 10.73
C PHE A 80 -3.61 -0.24 11.47
N THR A 81 -4.74 -0.84 11.14
CA THR A 81 -5.97 -0.67 11.93
C THR A 81 -6.04 -1.67 13.07
N THR A 82 -7.06 -1.56 13.93
CA THR A 82 -7.25 -2.50 15.05
C THR A 82 -7.23 -3.95 14.56
N GLY A 83 -6.33 -4.76 15.13
CA GLY A 83 -6.17 -6.17 14.79
C GLY A 83 -5.10 -6.47 13.75
N ALA A 84 -4.40 -5.46 13.20
CA ALA A 84 -3.32 -5.66 12.24
C ALA A 84 -2.20 -6.58 12.74
N ALA A 85 -1.80 -6.47 14.00
CA ALA A 85 -0.81 -7.36 14.60
C ALA A 85 -1.34 -8.80 14.73
N LYS A 86 -2.62 -8.97 15.05
CA LYS A 86 -3.27 -10.27 15.14
C LYS A 86 -3.37 -10.95 13.77
N GLU A 87 -3.77 -10.21 12.74
CA GLU A 87 -3.84 -10.71 11.36
C GLU A 87 -2.45 -11.07 10.82
N THR A 88 -1.44 -10.21 11.05
CA THR A 88 -0.04 -10.50 10.67
C THR A 88 0.49 -11.73 11.40
N LYS A 89 0.21 -11.87 12.72
CA LYS A 89 0.56 -13.06 13.50
C LYS A 89 -0.08 -14.32 12.95
N PHE A 90 -1.36 -14.26 12.60
CA PHE A 90 -2.07 -15.39 12.00
C PHE A 90 -1.42 -15.80 10.68
N ALA A 91 -1.17 -14.85 9.77
CA ALA A 91 -0.48 -15.12 8.51
C ALA A 91 0.89 -15.77 8.72
N LEU A 92 1.70 -15.24 9.64
CA LEU A 92 3.01 -15.80 9.98
C LEU A 92 2.91 -17.25 10.50
N LEU A 93 1.95 -17.53 11.39
CA LEU A 93 1.75 -18.88 11.93
C LEU A 93 1.26 -19.87 10.86
N GLU A 94 0.38 -19.42 9.95
CA GLU A 94 -0.08 -20.25 8.83
C GLU A 94 1.07 -20.60 7.88
N LEU A 95 1.92 -19.63 7.54
CA LEU A 95 3.11 -19.86 6.71
C LEU A 95 4.10 -20.83 7.39
N ARG A 96 4.27 -20.70 8.71
CA ARG A 96 5.14 -21.57 9.52
C ARG A 96 4.63 -23.00 9.72
N LYS A 97 3.42 -23.33 9.26
CA LYS A 97 3.01 -24.74 9.14
C LYS A 97 3.84 -25.48 8.09
N ASN A 98 4.40 -24.77 7.10
CA ASN A 98 5.43 -25.34 6.24
C ASN A 98 6.77 -25.38 7.00
N PRO A 99 7.33 -26.56 7.31
CA PRO A 99 8.56 -26.67 8.09
C PRO A 99 9.79 -26.11 7.36
N SER A 100 9.75 -26.00 6.03
CA SER A 100 10.82 -25.42 5.21
C SER A 100 10.81 -23.89 5.18
N CYS A 101 9.73 -23.25 5.66
CA CYS A 101 9.60 -21.80 5.64
C CYS A 101 10.54 -21.15 6.67
N ASP A 102 11.66 -20.58 6.22
CA ASP A 102 12.70 -19.99 7.06
C ASP A 102 12.96 -18.49 6.75
N ALA A 103 12.21 -17.92 5.80
CA ALA A 103 12.24 -16.51 5.47
C ALA A 103 10.84 -15.90 5.30
N ILE A 104 10.69 -14.62 5.67
CA ILE A 104 9.46 -13.84 5.50
C ILE A 104 9.76 -12.52 4.78
N VAL A 105 9.01 -12.27 3.73
CA VAL A 105 8.89 -10.96 3.11
C VAL A 105 7.66 -10.25 3.68
N LEU A 106 7.88 -9.18 4.45
CA LEU A 106 6.83 -8.30 4.95
C LEU A 106 6.69 -7.10 4.01
N ASP A 107 5.61 -7.07 3.22
CA ASP A 107 5.37 -5.97 2.28
C ASP A 107 4.57 -4.84 2.93
N LEU A 108 5.24 -3.69 3.10
CA LEU A 108 4.69 -2.43 3.60
C LEU A 108 4.61 -1.36 2.50
N ARG A 109 4.83 -1.71 1.23
CA ARG A 109 4.75 -0.77 0.10
C ARG A 109 3.35 -0.15 0.06
N SER A 110 3.32 1.18 -0.09
CA SER A 110 2.09 1.96 -0.18
C SER A 110 1.17 1.85 1.06
N ASN A 111 1.68 1.38 2.20
CA ASN A 111 0.97 1.38 3.47
C ASN A 111 1.17 2.72 4.20
N PRO A 112 0.14 3.58 4.33
CA PRO A 112 0.25 4.91 4.91
C PRO A 112 0.41 4.91 6.45
N GLY A 113 0.46 3.73 7.06
CA GLY A 113 0.57 3.51 8.49
C GLY A 113 -0.78 3.27 9.15
N GLY A 114 -0.96 3.85 10.34
CA GLY A 114 -2.15 3.66 11.16
C GLY A 114 -1.83 3.78 12.65
N LEU A 115 -2.41 2.91 13.45
CA LEU A 115 -2.24 2.88 14.90
C LEU A 115 -0.81 2.49 15.27
N LEU A 116 -0.15 3.34 16.08
CA LEU A 116 1.22 3.10 16.55
C LEU A 116 1.33 1.78 17.33
N ILE A 117 0.35 1.49 18.19
CA ILE A 117 0.41 0.28 19.02
C ILE A 117 0.40 -1.01 18.19
N GLU A 118 -0.31 -0.99 17.05
CA GLU A 118 -0.30 -2.12 16.11
C GLU A 118 1.07 -2.27 15.44
N ALA A 119 1.78 -1.18 15.15
CA ALA A 119 3.17 -1.27 14.66
C ALA A 119 4.11 -1.88 15.70
N VAL A 120 3.99 -1.49 16.97
CA VAL A 120 4.78 -2.06 18.07
C VAL A 120 4.53 -3.56 18.17
N ASP A 121 3.27 -3.98 18.12
CA ASP A 121 2.89 -5.38 18.25
C ASP A 121 3.26 -6.21 17.00
N VAL A 122 3.23 -5.62 15.80
CA VAL A 122 3.75 -6.26 14.57
C VAL A 122 5.27 -6.46 14.67
N ALA A 123 6.02 -5.46 15.11
CA ALA A 123 7.47 -5.57 15.29
C ALA A 123 7.82 -6.65 16.35
N ASN A 124 7.02 -6.73 17.43
CA ASN A 124 7.16 -7.74 18.49
C ASN A 124 7.05 -9.19 17.96
N LEU A 125 6.43 -9.44 16.80
CA LEU A 125 6.39 -10.80 16.24
C LEU A 125 7.79 -11.36 15.98
N PHE A 126 8.76 -10.48 15.67
CA PHE A 126 10.13 -10.84 15.31
C PHE A 126 11.16 -10.42 16.35
N ILE A 127 10.82 -9.54 17.29
CA ILE A 127 11.74 -8.95 18.26
C ILE A 127 11.45 -9.48 19.68
N PRO A 128 12.49 -9.84 20.48
CA PRO A 128 12.33 -10.27 21.86
C PRO A 128 11.49 -9.32 22.73
N GLN A 129 10.86 -9.85 23.77
CA GLN A 129 10.07 -9.07 24.73
C GLN A 129 10.96 -8.07 25.51
N GLY A 130 10.45 -6.86 25.78
CA GLY A 130 11.13 -5.81 26.54
C GLY A 130 11.99 -4.84 25.72
N GLU A 131 12.17 -5.10 24.43
CA GLU A 131 12.96 -4.29 23.49
C GLU A 131 12.21 -3.01 23.12
N GLU A 132 12.91 -1.87 23.07
CA GLU A 132 12.33 -0.61 22.60
C GLU A 132 12.11 -0.66 21.09
N ILE A 133 10.90 -0.27 20.66
CA ILE A 133 10.52 -0.20 19.25
C ILE A 133 10.45 1.24 18.78
N VAL A 134 9.89 2.11 19.61
CA VAL A 134 9.76 3.54 19.31
C VAL A 134 9.59 4.31 20.60
N SER A 135 10.13 5.51 20.66
CA SER A 135 9.85 6.50 21.69
C SER A 135 9.29 7.78 21.07
N THR A 136 8.41 8.45 21.80
CA THR A 136 7.92 9.79 21.46
C THR A 136 8.62 10.81 22.33
N ARG A 137 9.03 11.95 21.75
CA ARG A 137 9.53 13.08 22.51
C ARG A 137 8.80 14.35 22.12
N GLY A 138 8.13 14.96 23.10
CA GLY A 138 7.34 16.16 22.94
C GLY A 138 8.03 17.41 23.48
N ARG A 139 7.34 18.56 23.39
CA ARG A 139 7.82 19.79 24.04
C ARG A 139 7.76 19.71 25.56
N VAL A 140 6.86 18.89 26.10
CA VAL A 140 6.62 18.71 27.53
C VAL A 140 6.81 17.24 27.88
N LYS A 141 7.47 16.95 29.02
CA LYS A 141 7.82 15.58 29.43
C LYS A 141 6.64 14.61 29.50
N GLN A 142 5.45 15.12 29.80
CA GLN A 142 4.21 14.31 29.81
C GLN A 142 3.83 13.71 28.45
N TRP A 143 4.43 14.17 27.35
CA TRP A 143 4.23 13.62 26.01
C TRP A 143 5.34 12.65 25.61
N ASP A 144 6.35 12.49 26.47
CA ASP A 144 7.39 11.50 26.25
C ASP A 144 6.85 10.12 26.64
N HIS A 145 6.95 9.17 25.72
CA HIS A 145 6.54 7.79 25.96
C HIS A 145 7.54 6.85 25.31
N GLU A 146 7.81 5.73 25.97
CA GLU A 146 8.55 4.61 25.39
C GLU A 146 7.57 3.48 25.08
N TYR A 147 7.71 2.89 23.90
CA TYR A 147 6.93 1.73 23.48
C TYR A 147 7.87 0.56 23.27
N ARG A 148 7.69 -0.46 24.10
CA ARG A 148 8.47 -1.69 24.09
C ARG A 148 7.63 -2.87 23.66
N THR A 149 8.28 -3.91 23.15
CA THR A 149 7.65 -5.21 22.91
C THR A 149 7.09 -5.78 24.23
N ARG A 150 5.83 -6.23 24.20
CA ARG A 150 5.05 -6.60 25.38
C ARG A 150 4.82 -8.09 25.53
N PHE A 151 4.88 -8.82 24.42
CA PHE A 151 4.54 -10.23 24.32
C PHE A 151 5.75 -11.08 23.98
N SER A 152 5.66 -12.39 24.23
CA SER A 152 6.61 -13.34 23.66
C SER A 152 6.55 -13.27 22.12
N PRO A 153 7.71 -13.19 21.44
CA PRO A 153 7.75 -13.15 19.99
C PRO A 153 7.24 -14.46 19.38
N VAL A 154 6.88 -14.39 18.10
CA VAL A 154 6.52 -15.59 17.33
C VAL A 154 7.78 -16.29 16.87
N ASP A 155 8.72 -15.56 16.25
CA ASP A 155 9.97 -16.13 15.76
C ASP A 155 11.08 -15.06 15.68
N THR A 156 12.08 -15.18 16.56
CA THR A 156 13.24 -14.27 16.57
C THR A 156 14.37 -14.71 15.65
N SER A 157 14.26 -15.90 15.04
CA SER A 157 15.31 -16.52 14.22
C SER A 157 15.03 -16.51 12.73
N ILE A 158 13.76 -16.46 12.31
CA ILE A 158 13.35 -16.45 10.91
C ILE A 158 13.98 -15.29 10.14
N PHE A 159 14.45 -15.47 8.91
CA PHE A 159 14.96 -14.33 8.13
C PHE A 159 13.82 -13.39 7.75
N VAL A 160 14.03 -12.07 7.84
CA VAL A 160 12.99 -11.09 7.53
C VAL A 160 13.54 -10.06 6.53
N ALA A 161 12.83 -9.87 5.43
CA ALA A 161 13.00 -8.75 4.52
C ALA A 161 11.73 -7.89 4.54
N VAL A 162 11.88 -6.57 4.62
CA VAL A 162 10.76 -5.64 4.60
C VAL A 162 10.77 -4.85 3.30
N LEU A 163 9.69 -4.95 2.52
CA LEU A 163 9.53 -4.16 1.30
C LEU A 163 8.89 -2.81 1.64
N VAL A 164 9.51 -1.72 1.17
CA VAL A 164 9.04 -0.36 1.39
C VAL A 164 9.00 0.46 0.10
N SER A 165 8.12 1.45 0.07
CA SER A 165 8.05 2.42 -1.02
C SER A 165 7.87 3.83 -0.50
N ARG A 166 7.84 4.81 -1.41
CA ARG A 166 7.50 6.21 -1.09
C ARG A 166 6.15 6.37 -0.38
N GLY A 167 5.22 5.43 -0.57
CA GLY A 167 3.93 5.43 0.10
C GLY A 167 3.93 4.80 1.50
N SER A 168 5.03 4.17 1.92
CA SER A 168 5.19 3.64 3.28
C SER A 168 5.39 4.79 4.25
N ALA A 169 4.50 4.96 5.23
CA ALA A 169 4.54 6.09 6.15
C ALA A 169 4.18 5.72 7.60
N SER A 170 4.60 6.55 8.56
CA SER A 170 4.18 6.49 9.97
C SER A 170 4.39 5.11 10.60
N ALA A 171 3.32 4.38 10.93
CA ALA A 171 3.40 3.06 11.56
C ALA A 171 4.24 2.06 10.73
N SER A 172 4.18 2.13 9.40
CA SER A 172 5.03 1.33 8.50
C SER A 172 6.52 1.64 8.69
N GLU A 173 6.85 2.91 8.92
CA GLU A 173 8.23 3.37 9.14
C GLU A 173 8.73 2.99 10.53
N ILE A 174 7.85 2.91 11.53
CA ILE A 174 8.18 2.38 12.85
C ILE A 174 8.57 0.89 12.74
N VAL A 175 7.77 0.08 12.03
CA VAL A 175 8.09 -1.35 11.84
C VAL A 175 9.38 -1.53 11.05
N ALA A 176 9.49 -0.90 9.87
CA ALA A 176 10.69 -1.01 9.04
C ALA A 176 11.94 -0.49 9.77
N GLY A 177 11.85 0.69 10.38
CA GLY A 177 12.95 1.33 11.08
C GLY A 177 13.40 0.57 12.32
N SER A 178 12.47 0.08 13.15
CA SER A 178 12.84 -0.70 14.34
C SER A 178 13.46 -2.04 13.98
N LEU A 179 12.93 -2.75 12.97
CA LEU A 179 13.54 -4.00 12.51
C LEU A 179 14.92 -3.77 11.88
N GLN A 180 15.13 -2.64 11.20
CA GLN A 180 16.45 -2.26 10.67
C GLN A 180 17.42 -1.92 11.80
N ASP A 181 17.03 -1.02 12.70
CA ASP A 181 17.86 -0.52 13.81
C ASP A 181 18.27 -1.62 14.78
N LEU A 182 17.42 -2.64 14.96
CA LEU A 182 17.72 -3.79 15.80
C LEU A 182 18.40 -4.94 15.06
N ASP A 183 18.76 -4.75 13.79
CA ASP A 183 19.35 -5.76 12.91
C ASP A 183 18.53 -7.05 12.81
N ARG A 184 17.21 -6.89 12.89
CA ARG A 184 16.26 -8.01 12.79
C ARG A 184 15.81 -8.26 11.35
N ALA A 185 15.84 -7.25 10.51
CA ALA A 185 15.49 -7.36 9.09
C ALA A 185 16.38 -6.51 8.18
N VAL A 186 16.39 -6.86 6.90
CA VAL A 186 16.89 -6.00 5.83
C VAL A 186 15.74 -5.26 5.16
N ILE A 187 15.97 -4.01 4.77
CA ILE A 187 14.96 -3.15 4.15
C ILE A 187 15.26 -3.03 2.65
N ILE A 188 14.26 -3.33 1.81
CA ILE A 188 14.39 -3.34 0.36
C ILE A 188 13.34 -2.41 -0.24
N GLY A 189 13.71 -1.62 -1.25
CA GLY A 189 12.74 -0.83 -2.01
C GLY A 189 13.14 0.63 -2.18
N GLN A 190 12.21 1.55 -1.96
CA GLN A 190 12.47 2.99 -2.03
C GLN A 190 12.43 3.63 -0.65
N ARG A 191 13.16 4.74 -0.47
CA ARG A 191 13.06 5.56 0.74
C ARG A 191 11.60 5.90 1.05
N THR A 192 11.22 5.72 2.31
CA THR A 192 9.84 5.90 2.78
C THR A 192 9.42 7.38 2.79
N PHE A 193 8.20 7.65 3.27
CA PHE A 193 7.61 8.98 3.24
C PHE A 193 8.26 10.00 4.19
N GLY A 194 8.78 9.55 5.33
CA GLY A 194 9.42 10.38 6.36
C GLY A 194 8.48 10.99 7.39
N LYS A 195 7.36 10.34 7.74
CA LYS A 195 6.40 10.89 8.71
C LYS A 195 6.72 10.43 10.14
N GLY A 196 7.50 11.24 10.84
CA GLY A 196 7.90 11.05 12.23
C GLY A 196 7.11 11.86 13.26
N LEU A 197 5.88 12.30 12.96
CA LEU A 197 5.09 13.16 13.85
C LEU A 197 3.96 12.44 14.55
N VAL A 198 3.78 12.76 15.83
CA VAL A 198 2.64 12.36 16.66
C VAL A 198 1.62 13.47 16.64
N GLN A 199 0.37 13.15 16.30
CA GLN A 199 -0.73 14.10 16.30
C GLN A 199 -1.79 13.66 17.30
N THR A 200 -2.20 14.59 18.16
CA THR A 200 -3.28 14.40 19.12
C THR A 200 -4.50 15.20 18.67
N THR A 201 -5.68 14.59 18.79
CA THR A 201 -6.94 15.28 18.55
C THR A 201 -7.47 15.82 19.87
N ARG A 202 -7.86 17.10 19.90
CA ARG A 202 -8.55 17.72 21.03
C ARG A 202 -9.94 18.14 20.58
N GLU A 203 -10.95 17.77 21.36
CA GLU A 203 -12.30 18.25 21.13
C GLU A 203 -12.39 19.74 21.42
N LEU A 204 -13.18 20.43 20.60
CA LEU A 204 -13.46 21.85 20.69
C LEU A 204 -14.98 22.04 20.74
N SER A 205 -15.41 23.26 21.07
CA SER A 205 -16.83 23.65 21.00
C SER A 205 -17.43 23.39 19.62
N TYR A 206 -18.76 23.25 19.56
CA TYR A 206 -19.52 23.07 18.32
C TYR A 206 -19.16 21.81 17.52
N ASN A 207 -18.86 20.70 18.22
CA ASN A 207 -18.52 19.41 17.60
C ASN A 207 -17.31 19.49 16.63
N SER A 208 -16.42 20.45 16.87
CA SER A 208 -15.19 20.63 16.10
C SER A 208 -14.02 19.94 16.81
N ARG A 209 -12.95 19.66 16.05
CA ARG A 209 -11.77 18.95 16.56
C ARG A 209 -10.49 19.62 16.07
N LEU A 210 -9.57 19.89 16.98
CA LEU A 210 -8.22 20.33 16.67
C LEU A 210 -7.30 19.12 16.58
N LYS A 211 -6.64 18.93 15.43
CA LYS A 211 -5.55 17.96 15.28
C LYS A 211 -4.22 18.70 15.35
N VAL A 212 -3.44 18.47 16.40
CA VAL A 212 -2.19 19.19 16.67
C VAL A 212 -1.04 18.22 16.81
N THR A 213 0.11 18.57 16.24
CA THR A 213 1.35 17.82 16.42
C THR A 213 1.92 18.08 17.81
N THR A 214 2.15 17.02 18.58
CA THR A 214 2.58 17.10 19.99
C THR A 214 3.99 16.57 20.20
N ALA A 215 4.42 15.58 19.42
CA ALA A 215 5.72 14.94 19.59
C ALA A 215 6.30 14.43 18.27
N LYS A 216 7.59 14.05 18.32
CA LYS A 216 8.29 13.32 17.25
C LYS A 216 8.57 11.88 17.68
N TYR A 217 8.59 10.95 16.73
CA TYR A 217 9.03 9.57 16.94
C TYR A 217 10.54 9.45 16.79
N TYR A 218 11.13 8.60 17.64
CA TYR A 218 12.51 8.15 17.59
C TYR A 218 12.50 6.63 17.61
N ILE A 219 13.29 6.01 16.74
CA ILE A 219 13.43 4.56 16.63
C ILE A 219 14.72 4.10 17.35
N PRO A 220 14.97 2.79 17.53
CA PRO A 220 15.92 2.30 18.55
C PRO A 220 17.36 2.79 18.45
N SER A 221 17.85 3.16 17.26
CA SER A 221 19.16 3.81 17.10
C SER A 221 19.22 5.23 17.68
N GLY A 222 18.08 5.78 18.09
CA GLY A 222 17.91 7.16 18.56
C GLY A 222 17.59 8.17 17.46
N ARG A 223 17.51 7.72 16.20
CA ARG A 223 17.26 8.60 15.04
C ARG A 223 15.80 9.00 14.89
N CYS A 224 15.58 10.21 14.37
CA CYS A 224 14.26 10.75 14.07
C CYS A 224 13.92 10.55 12.59
N ILE A 225 12.84 9.83 12.28
CA ILE A 225 12.45 9.54 10.90
C ILE A 225 11.80 10.73 10.17
N GLN A 226 11.51 11.82 10.88
CA GLN A 226 10.79 12.96 10.33
C GLN A 226 11.57 13.65 9.22
N ALA A 227 10.94 13.77 8.05
CA ALA A 227 11.50 14.54 6.94
C ALA A 227 11.65 16.02 7.30
N LEU A 228 12.81 16.60 6.96
CA LEU A 228 13.17 17.97 7.32
C LEU A 228 12.50 19.03 6.44
N ASP A 229 12.23 18.73 5.17
CA ASP A 229 11.61 19.67 4.23
C ASP A 229 10.42 19.03 3.50
N TYR A 230 9.21 19.51 3.77
CA TYR A 230 8.00 19.16 3.03
C TYR A 230 7.58 20.23 2.01
N SER A 231 8.20 21.40 2.08
CA SER A 231 7.81 22.60 1.34
C SER A 231 8.35 22.55 -0.09
N ASN A 232 9.54 21.99 -0.27
CA ASN A 232 10.18 21.83 -1.58
C ASN A 232 10.15 20.36 -2.00
N ARG A 233 9.05 19.94 -2.62
CA ARG A 233 8.95 18.62 -3.24
C ARG A 233 9.59 18.64 -4.64
N ASN A 234 10.17 17.51 -5.02
CA ASN A 234 10.56 17.26 -6.40
C ASN A 234 9.32 17.29 -7.32
N GLU A 235 9.53 17.39 -8.64
CA GLU A 235 8.44 17.37 -9.64
C GLU A 235 7.56 16.11 -9.57
N ASP A 236 8.10 15.00 -9.06
CA ASP A 236 7.36 13.75 -8.83
C ASP A 236 6.61 13.70 -7.49
N GLY A 237 6.61 14.81 -6.73
CA GLY A 237 5.98 14.93 -5.42
C GLY A 237 6.77 14.31 -4.26
N SER A 238 7.95 13.74 -4.51
CA SER A 238 8.81 13.21 -3.44
C SER A 238 9.50 14.33 -2.65
N VAL A 239 9.85 14.05 -1.39
CA VAL A 239 10.74 14.94 -0.62
C VAL A 239 12.11 14.91 -1.30
N GLY A 240 12.68 16.08 -1.57
CA GLY A 240 14.01 16.25 -2.17
C GLY A 240 15.08 15.44 -1.45
N VAL A 241 16.15 15.07 -2.16
CA VAL A 241 17.33 14.48 -1.51
C VAL A 241 17.89 15.53 -0.57
N ILE A 242 17.83 15.24 0.72
CA ILE A 242 18.38 16.13 1.74
C ILE A 242 19.90 15.99 1.66
N PRO A 243 20.65 17.10 1.47
CA PRO A 243 22.10 17.06 1.49
C PRO A 243 22.64 16.37 2.73
N ASP A 244 23.72 15.60 2.57
CA ASP A 244 24.33 14.85 3.68
C ASP A 244 24.72 15.74 4.87
N SER A 245 24.96 17.04 4.64
CA SER A 245 25.24 18.04 5.69
C SER A 245 24.06 18.35 6.61
N LEU A 246 22.84 17.95 6.24
CA LEU A 246 21.60 18.23 7.00
C LEU A 246 21.04 16.98 7.68
N ILE A 247 21.66 15.80 7.51
CA ILE A 247 21.28 14.55 8.17
C ILE A 247 22.37 14.14 9.17
N SER A 248 21.97 13.46 10.23
CA SER A 248 22.88 12.90 11.23
C SER A 248 23.06 11.41 11.03
N GLU A 249 24.29 10.94 11.23
CA GLU A 249 24.65 9.53 11.20
C GLU A 249 24.32 8.84 12.53
N TYR A 250 23.76 7.63 12.44
CA TYR A 250 23.47 6.74 13.55
C TYR A 250 23.92 5.32 13.18
N GLN A 251 23.84 4.41 14.14
CA GLN A 251 24.26 3.04 13.98
C GLN A 251 23.14 2.10 14.41
N THR A 252 22.93 1.02 13.64
CA THR A 252 22.11 -0.10 14.09
C THR A 252 22.81 -0.84 15.24
N ARG A 253 22.10 -1.76 15.91
CA ARG A 253 22.59 -2.57 17.03
C ARG A 253 23.94 -3.26 16.75
N ASN A 254 24.14 -3.72 15.52
CA ASN A 254 25.34 -4.40 15.03
C ASN A 254 26.26 -3.49 14.20
N GLY A 255 26.03 -2.18 14.18
CA GLY A 255 26.95 -1.20 13.61
C GLY A 255 26.82 -0.95 12.10
N ARG A 256 25.63 -1.13 11.51
CA ARG A 256 25.37 -0.60 10.16
C ARG A 256 25.08 0.90 10.25
N THR A 257 25.72 1.68 9.39
CA THR A 257 25.44 3.12 9.28
C THR A 257 24.03 3.36 8.75
N VAL A 258 23.27 4.17 9.47
CA VAL A 258 21.92 4.61 9.11
C VAL A 258 21.75 6.10 9.38
N PHE A 259 20.80 6.76 8.70
CA PHE A 259 20.64 8.21 8.77
C PHE A 259 19.25 8.62 9.22
N ASP A 260 19.13 9.82 9.77
CA ASP A 260 17.85 10.45 10.09
C ASP A 260 17.30 11.32 8.93
N GLY A 261 16.23 12.08 9.22
CA GLY A 261 15.89 13.27 8.45
C GLY A 261 15.09 13.04 7.18
N GLY A 262 14.78 11.81 6.76
CA GLY A 262 14.08 11.57 5.48
C GLY A 262 13.27 10.27 5.39
N GLY A 263 12.85 9.70 6.52
CA GLY A 263 12.27 8.36 6.59
C GLY A 263 13.31 7.26 6.68
N ILE A 264 12.89 6.03 6.40
CA ILE A 264 13.73 4.85 6.38
C ILE A 264 14.38 4.73 5.00
N GLN A 265 15.71 4.79 4.99
CA GLN A 265 16.52 4.47 3.82
C GLN A 265 16.65 2.94 3.71
N PRO A 266 16.30 2.33 2.56
CA PRO A 266 16.48 0.91 2.34
C PRO A 266 17.96 0.53 2.35
N ASP A 267 18.26 -0.66 2.89
CA ASP A 267 19.57 -1.31 2.78
C ASP A 267 19.86 -1.68 1.33
N PHE A 268 18.82 -2.12 0.61
CA PHE A 268 18.86 -2.47 -0.81
C PHE A 268 17.88 -1.56 -1.58
N PRO A 269 18.34 -0.38 -2.04
CA PRO A 269 17.50 0.52 -2.80
C PRO A 269 17.16 -0.05 -4.18
N THR A 270 15.93 0.14 -4.62
CA THR A 270 15.43 -0.24 -5.94
C THR A 270 14.81 0.95 -6.63
N GLU A 271 15.00 1.07 -7.95
CA GLU A 271 14.28 2.06 -8.74
C GLU A 271 12.84 1.62 -9.02
N ALA A 272 11.89 2.56 -8.97
CA ALA A 272 10.56 2.27 -9.46
C ALA A 272 10.60 2.18 -10.98
N GLY A 273 10.15 1.06 -11.54
CA GLY A 273 9.94 0.92 -12.97
C GLY A 273 9.03 2.04 -13.47
N ARG A 274 9.51 2.82 -14.45
CA ARG A 274 8.68 3.83 -15.11
C ARG A 274 7.92 3.18 -16.24
N LEU A 275 6.60 3.16 -16.12
CA LEU A 275 5.74 2.77 -17.22
C LEU A 275 5.90 3.76 -18.38
N ASN A 276 6.02 3.24 -19.59
CA ASN A 276 5.98 4.07 -20.80
C ASN A 276 4.55 4.63 -21.01
N GLN A 277 4.41 5.65 -21.85
CA GLN A 277 3.13 6.34 -22.04
C GLN A 277 2.02 5.43 -22.55
N ILE A 278 2.36 4.46 -23.41
CA ILE A 278 1.40 3.46 -23.88
C ILE A 278 0.89 2.59 -22.73
N SER A 279 1.75 2.11 -21.84
CA SER A 279 1.34 1.32 -20.67
C SER A 279 0.47 2.13 -19.71
N ILE A 280 0.81 3.41 -19.50
CA ILE A 280 0.00 4.33 -18.69
C ILE A 280 -1.39 4.49 -19.32
N ALA A 281 -1.47 4.71 -20.63
CA ALA A 281 -2.74 4.84 -21.34
C ALA A 281 -3.56 3.53 -21.28
N LEU A 282 -2.92 2.37 -21.45
CA LEU A 282 -3.58 1.06 -21.36
C LEU A 282 -4.16 0.81 -19.96
N LEU A 283 -3.43 1.17 -18.90
CA LEU A 283 -3.91 1.04 -17.52
C LEU A 283 -5.02 2.06 -17.20
N THR A 284 -4.81 3.34 -17.50
CA THR A 284 -5.75 4.41 -17.12
C THR A 284 -7.07 4.33 -17.89
N LYS A 285 -7.07 3.76 -19.11
CA LYS A 285 -8.27 3.47 -19.89
C LYS A 285 -8.86 2.08 -19.60
N ASN A 286 -8.36 1.37 -18.59
CA ASN A 286 -8.77 0.02 -18.18
C ASN A 286 -8.66 -1.05 -19.28
N ILE A 287 -7.88 -0.85 -20.34
CA ILE A 287 -7.79 -1.79 -21.46
C ILE A 287 -7.22 -3.15 -21.02
N ILE A 288 -6.23 -3.14 -20.12
CA ILE A 288 -5.66 -4.37 -19.54
C ILE A 288 -6.70 -5.10 -18.67
N PHE A 289 -7.50 -4.36 -17.89
CA PHE A 289 -8.53 -4.95 -17.04
C PHE A 289 -9.70 -5.51 -17.86
N ASP A 290 -10.08 -4.82 -18.93
CA ASP A 290 -11.09 -5.28 -19.88
C ASP A 290 -10.62 -6.56 -20.58
N PHE A 291 -9.36 -6.62 -21.03
CA PHE A 291 -8.79 -7.85 -21.56
C PHE A 291 -8.80 -8.98 -20.53
N ALA A 292 -8.38 -8.74 -19.29
CA ALA A 292 -8.43 -9.75 -18.23
C ALA A 292 -9.87 -10.24 -17.97
N THR A 293 -10.88 -9.38 -18.11
CA THR A 293 -12.30 -9.74 -17.99
C THR A 293 -12.75 -10.65 -19.13
N VAL A 294 -12.36 -10.32 -20.37
CA VAL A 294 -12.64 -11.16 -21.55
C VAL A 294 -11.93 -12.51 -21.40
N TYR A 295 -10.63 -12.48 -21.11
CA TYR A 295 -9.77 -13.64 -20.93
C TYR A 295 -10.33 -14.61 -19.89
N ALA A 296 -10.75 -14.10 -18.73
CA ALA A 296 -11.34 -14.91 -17.65
C ALA A 296 -12.72 -15.47 -17.99
N ALA A 297 -13.42 -14.90 -18.96
CA ALA A 297 -14.72 -15.39 -19.41
C ALA A 297 -14.61 -16.41 -20.55
N THR A 298 -13.57 -16.32 -21.38
CA THR A 298 -13.35 -17.21 -22.53
C THR A 298 -12.45 -18.40 -22.22
N ASN A 299 -11.67 -18.34 -21.14
CA ASN A 299 -10.80 -19.43 -20.69
C ASN A 299 -11.38 -20.12 -19.46
N GLU A 300 -11.88 -21.36 -19.62
CA GLU A 300 -12.54 -22.10 -18.53
C GLU A 300 -11.58 -22.60 -17.45
N ASN A 301 -10.32 -22.86 -17.81
CA ASN A 301 -9.30 -23.42 -16.91
C ASN A 301 -8.04 -22.54 -16.88
N ILE A 302 -8.03 -21.52 -16.02
CA ILE A 302 -6.84 -20.71 -15.77
C ILE A 302 -5.99 -21.40 -14.70
N SER A 303 -4.71 -21.62 -14.99
CA SER A 303 -3.76 -22.22 -14.05
C SER A 303 -3.68 -21.41 -12.75
N PRO A 304 -3.37 -22.07 -11.61
CA PRO A 304 -3.01 -21.35 -10.38
C PRO A 304 -1.90 -20.32 -10.65
N ILE A 305 -1.88 -19.24 -9.87
CA ILE A 305 -0.93 -18.14 -10.08
C ILE A 305 0.55 -18.58 -10.07
N SER A 306 0.87 -19.67 -9.38
CA SER A 306 2.22 -20.27 -9.36
C SER A 306 2.66 -20.83 -10.71
N ASP A 307 1.70 -21.31 -11.51
CA ASP A 307 1.92 -22.01 -12.78
C ASP A 307 1.35 -21.22 -13.97
N PHE A 308 0.85 -20.01 -13.71
CA PHE A 308 0.26 -19.17 -14.75
C PHE A 308 1.35 -18.52 -15.57
N GLU A 309 1.35 -18.79 -16.87
CA GLU A 309 2.19 -18.12 -17.84
C GLU A 309 1.33 -17.33 -18.83
N PHE A 310 1.74 -16.10 -19.13
CA PHE A 310 1.13 -15.30 -20.17
C PHE A 310 1.83 -15.59 -21.50
N SER A 311 1.18 -16.38 -22.36
CA SER A 311 1.77 -16.91 -23.58
C SER A 311 1.85 -15.85 -24.68
N GLN A 312 2.59 -16.17 -25.75
CA GLN A 312 2.64 -15.33 -26.94
C GLN A 312 1.28 -15.24 -27.64
N GLU A 313 0.46 -16.30 -27.57
CA GLU A 313 -0.89 -16.31 -28.13
C GLU A 313 -1.80 -15.32 -27.38
N ASP A 314 -1.77 -15.36 -26.03
CA ASP A 314 -2.52 -14.42 -25.18
C ASP A 314 -2.13 -12.96 -25.48
N PHE A 315 -0.84 -12.72 -25.75
CA PHE A 315 -0.35 -11.39 -26.11
C PHE A 315 -0.86 -10.91 -27.48
N GLU A 316 -0.98 -11.80 -28.47
CA GLU A 316 -1.56 -11.45 -29.77
C GLU A 316 -3.07 -11.19 -29.67
N GLU A 317 -3.81 -11.97 -28.87
CA GLU A 317 -5.22 -11.69 -28.58
C GLU A 317 -5.40 -10.33 -27.89
N PHE A 318 -4.53 -10.01 -26.94
CA PHE A 318 -4.51 -8.70 -26.28
C PHE A 318 -4.32 -7.56 -27.29
N LYS A 319 -3.37 -7.70 -28.23
CA LYS A 319 -3.15 -6.70 -29.29
C LYS A 319 -4.37 -6.54 -30.18
N GLN A 320 -5.05 -7.63 -30.53
CA GLN A 320 -6.29 -7.57 -31.30
C GLN A 320 -7.37 -6.79 -30.54
N LEU A 321 -7.58 -7.08 -29.25
CA LEU A 321 -8.53 -6.33 -28.43
C LEU A 321 -8.21 -4.83 -28.39
N VAL A 322 -6.93 -4.47 -28.18
CA VAL A 322 -6.48 -3.07 -28.18
C VAL A 322 -6.84 -2.38 -29.51
N SER A 323 -6.62 -3.06 -30.64
CA SER A 323 -6.89 -2.50 -31.97
C SER A 323 -8.38 -2.20 -32.22
N THR A 324 -9.29 -2.97 -31.60
CA THR A 324 -10.74 -2.78 -31.73
C THR A 324 -11.30 -1.64 -30.86
N ARG A 325 -10.54 -1.17 -29.87
CA ARG A 325 -11.02 -0.24 -28.83
C ARG A 325 -10.79 1.25 -29.10
N ASP A 326 -10.53 1.63 -30.36
CA ASP A 326 -10.20 3.03 -30.74
C ASP A 326 -9.11 3.65 -29.84
N PHE A 327 -8.10 2.85 -29.53
CA PHE A 327 -7.08 3.19 -28.55
C PHE A 327 -6.11 4.23 -29.09
N HIS A 328 -6.28 5.46 -28.62
CA HIS A 328 -5.35 6.58 -28.88
C HIS A 328 -4.55 6.92 -27.62
N TYR A 329 -3.27 7.25 -27.78
CA TYR A 329 -2.47 7.85 -26.71
C TYR A 329 -1.65 9.00 -27.28
N GLU A 330 -1.40 10.01 -26.45
CA GLU A 330 -0.53 11.13 -26.76
C GLU A 330 0.71 11.02 -25.87
N THR A 331 1.89 11.13 -26.46
CA THR A 331 3.15 11.14 -25.71
C THR A 331 3.34 12.48 -25.02
N ARG A 332 4.14 12.51 -23.95
CA ARG A 332 4.56 13.78 -23.33
C ARG A 332 5.23 14.72 -24.33
N SER A 333 6.03 14.18 -25.25
CA SER A 333 6.70 14.97 -26.28
C SER A 333 5.70 15.63 -27.25
N GLU A 334 4.66 14.91 -27.68
CA GLU A 334 3.59 15.48 -28.50
C GLU A 334 2.81 16.56 -27.74
N GLY A 335 2.45 16.29 -26.48
CA GLY A 335 1.79 17.30 -25.64
C GLY A 335 2.64 18.54 -25.41
N SER A 336 3.95 18.37 -25.16
CA SER A 336 4.90 19.49 -25.03
C SER A 336 5.08 20.25 -26.35
N LEU A 337 5.15 19.55 -27.48
CA LEU A 337 5.22 20.18 -28.80
C LEU A 337 3.96 20.98 -29.10
N LYS A 338 2.79 20.42 -28.82
CA LYS A 338 1.50 21.11 -28.97
C LYS A 338 1.44 22.36 -28.08
N THR A 339 1.85 22.24 -26.82
CA THR A 339 1.95 23.37 -25.90
C THR A 339 2.89 24.45 -26.44
N LEU A 340 4.06 24.06 -26.94
CA LEU A 340 5.03 24.96 -27.55
C LEU A 340 4.45 25.66 -28.79
N ILE A 341 3.78 24.92 -29.68
CA ILE A 341 3.10 25.47 -30.86
C ILE A 341 2.03 26.49 -30.43
N ASP A 342 1.23 26.19 -29.43
CA ASP A 342 0.19 27.10 -28.94
C ASP A 342 0.77 28.37 -28.30
N ILE A 343 1.89 28.25 -27.58
CA ILE A 343 2.64 29.39 -27.05
C ILE A 343 3.22 30.23 -28.20
N ALA A 344 3.91 29.62 -29.16
CA ALA A 344 4.50 30.30 -30.31
C ALA A 344 3.45 31.08 -31.11
N LYS A 345 2.28 30.47 -31.37
CA LYS A 345 1.14 31.15 -32.01
C LYS A 345 0.64 32.36 -31.23
N ARG A 346 0.57 32.28 -29.88
CA ARG A 346 0.19 33.42 -29.02
C ARG A 346 1.24 34.52 -29.04
N GLU A 347 2.51 34.15 -29.12
CA GLU A 347 3.66 35.07 -29.26
C GLU A 347 3.83 35.61 -30.69
N LYS A 348 3.02 35.12 -31.64
CA LYS A 348 3.02 35.49 -33.07
C LYS A 348 4.28 35.06 -33.84
N TYR A 349 4.87 33.93 -33.45
CA TYR A 349 5.90 33.22 -34.22
C TYR A 349 5.31 32.14 -35.14
#